data_AF-A0A4Y8KD40-F1
#
_entry.id   AF-A0A4Y8KD40-F1
#
_cell.length_a   1.000
_cell.length_b   1.000
_cell.length_c   1.000
_cell.angle_alpha   90.00
_cell.angle_beta   90.00
_cell.angle_gamma   90.00
#
_symmetry.space_group_name_H-M   'P 1'
#
loop_
_entity.id
_entity.type
_entity.pdbx_description
1 polymer ?
#
loop_
_entity_poly.entity_id
_entity_poly.type
_entity_poly.pdbx_seq_one_letter_code
_entity_poly.pdbx_strand_id
1 'polypeptide(L)'
;MNNATRMATAVLIAFALSGCTAVAPPPTSTPVSTGLIGSAERGTDAGNDRPIVNYDGLMVRRRVVIAIHSTPDADVTALRTVLEKAANQSQTNLFDISPDVLDPASLEHFVPELIVALPAGGTVAEAGELVNRAYFQDPAVSGVDHYHVAEVLVHDLRFAVRTTSPAALEESIAKEGILSDALGNYSTTLRTGELDVTYTGPLLSDELINSVQNGMARAAHTKPGAVTVSSRSTAGVGVDMANEPASSPGATEAPSDHSHDDAAHDPAHDPAHDIAHDINDAPDDSDGGR
;
A
#
# COMPACT_ATOMS: atom_id res chain seq x y z
N MET A 1 -11.09 -72.12 -20.32
CA MET A 1 -12.17 -72.04 -21.34
C MET A 1 -12.30 -70.56 -21.67
N ASN A 2 -11.43 -69.92 -22.48
CA ASN A 2 -11.17 -70.05 -23.92
C ASN A 2 -12.47 -70.23 -24.71
N ASN A 3 -12.83 -69.49 -25.76
CA ASN A 3 -12.42 -68.27 -26.48
C ASN A 3 -13.77 -67.78 -27.11
N ALA A 4 -14.00 -66.65 -27.77
CA ALA A 4 -13.25 -66.01 -28.82
C ALA A 4 -14.13 -64.87 -29.39
N THR A 5 -13.50 -63.77 -29.85
CA THR A 5 -13.80 -63.03 -31.11
C THR A 5 -15.20 -62.41 -31.31
N ARG A 6 -15.40 -61.22 -31.90
CA ARG A 6 -14.57 -60.23 -32.61
C ARG A 6 -15.53 -59.10 -33.03
N MET A 7 -14.97 -57.89 -33.19
CA MET A 7 -15.17 -56.96 -34.32
C MET A 7 -15.49 -55.52 -33.90
N ALA A 8 -14.53 -54.67 -34.25
CA ALA A 8 -14.58 -53.24 -34.28
C ALA A 8 -15.54 -52.73 -35.37
N THR A 9 -16.20 -51.61 -35.11
CA THR A 9 -16.62 -50.69 -36.16
C THR A 9 -16.46 -49.26 -35.68
N ALA A 10 -15.37 -48.62 -36.12
CA ALA A 10 -15.26 -47.18 -36.15
C ALA A 10 -16.11 -46.68 -37.32
N VAL A 11 -17.02 -45.75 -37.06
CA VAL A 11 -17.70 -44.99 -38.13
C VAL A 11 -17.40 -43.52 -37.92
N LEU A 12 -16.40 -43.07 -38.68
CA LEU A 12 -16.17 -41.69 -39.09
C LEU A 12 -17.40 -41.24 -39.90
N ILE A 13 -18.12 -40.23 -39.43
CA ILE A 13 -19.09 -39.51 -40.25
C ILE A 13 -18.51 -38.12 -40.52
N ALA A 14 -17.86 -38.03 -41.68
CA ALA A 14 -17.57 -36.78 -42.35
C ALA A 14 -18.85 -36.33 -43.08
N PHE A 15 -19.43 -35.19 -42.69
CA PHE A 15 -20.42 -34.50 -43.50
C PHE A 15 -19.73 -33.43 -44.34
N ALA A 16 -19.71 -33.69 -45.65
CA ALA A 16 -19.23 -32.79 -46.67
C ALA A 16 -20.19 -31.62 -46.91
N LEU A 17 -19.58 -30.51 -47.32
CA LEU A 17 -20.15 -29.21 -47.60
C LEU A 17 -21.14 -29.20 -48.78
N SER A 18 -22.24 -28.45 -48.59
CA SER A 18 -22.96 -27.65 -49.60
C SER A 18 -23.88 -26.74 -48.78
N GLY A 19 -23.77 -25.41 -48.75
CA GLY A 19 -23.62 -24.51 -49.87
C GLY A 19 -24.95 -23.76 -50.07
N CYS A 20 -25.32 -22.89 -49.12
CA CYS A 20 -26.38 -21.89 -49.30
C CYS A 20 -25.90 -20.56 -48.72
N THR A 21 -25.63 -19.62 -49.62
CA THR A 21 -25.19 -18.26 -49.36
C THR A 21 -26.35 -17.42 -48.83
N ALA A 22 -26.32 -17.07 -47.55
CA ALA A 22 -26.99 -15.88 -47.04
C ALA A 22 -25.92 -15.08 -46.31
N VAL A 23 -25.35 -14.09 -47.00
CA VAL A 23 -24.41 -13.13 -46.43
C VAL A 23 -25.20 -12.26 -45.45
N ALA A 24 -25.18 -12.66 -44.17
CA ALA A 24 -25.53 -11.76 -43.10
C ALA A 24 -24.47 -10.65 -43.04
N PRO A 25 -24.86 -9.37 -42.91
CA PRO A 25 -23.88 -8.32 -42.65
C PRO A 25 -23.12 -8.69 -41.37
N PRO A 26 -21.79 -8.49 -41.32
CA PRO A 26 -21.03 -8.76 -40.11
C PRO A 26 -21.66 -7.95 -38.96
N PRO A 27 -21.76 -8.51 -37.74
CA PRO A 27 -22.04 -7.67 -36.59
C PRO A 27 -20.98 -6.58 -36.60
N THR A 28 -21.41 -5.33 -36.53
CA THR A 28 -20.53 -4.19 -36.29
C THR A 28 -19.86 -4.46 -34.95
N SER A 29 -18.70 -5.10 -34.99
CA SER A 29 -17.76 -5.09 -33.88
C SER A 29 -17.44 -3.62 -33.70
N THR A 30 -18.10 -2.98 -32.74
CA THR A 30 -17.57 -1.77 -32.13
C THR A 30 -16.11 -2.06 -31.85
N PRO A 31 -15.18 -1.23 -32.33
CA PRO A 31 -13.78 -1.42 -31.99
C PRO A 31 -13.72 -1.56 -30.49
N VAL A 32 -13.14 -2.67 -30.02
CA VAL A 32 -12.65 -2.75 -28.66
C VAL A 32 -11.78 -1.51 -28.55
N SER A 33 -12.25 -0.54 -27.77
CA SER A 33 -11.45 0.62 -27.49
C SER A 33 -10.29 0.09 -26.65
N THR A 34 -9.20 -0.29 -27.32
CA THR A 34 -7.87 0.00 -26.82
C THR A 34 -7.79 1.52 -26.71
N GLY A 35 -8.46 2.06 -25.69
CA GLY A 35 -7.97 3.25 -25.00
C GLY A 35 -6.63 2.78 -24.43
N LEU A 36 -5.52 3.13 -25.07
CA LEU A 36 -4.90 4.44 -24.92
C LEU A 36 -4.74 4.69 -23.43
N ILE A 37 -3.50 4.48 -22.98
CA ILE A 37 -2.90 5.03 -21.76
C ILE A 37 -3.65 6.33 -21.41
N GLY A 38 -4.61 6.20 -20.51
CA GLY A 38 -5.71 7.13 -20.36
C GLY A 38 -5.63 7.72 -18.98
N SER A 39 -5.53 9.05 -18.95
CA SER A 39 -5.64 9.92 -17.80
C SER A 39 -6.40 9.28 -16.65
N ALA A 40 -5.78 9.23 -15.46
CA ALA A 40 -6.38 8.82 -14.20
C ALA A 40 -7.87 9.21 -14.12
N GLU A 41 -8.74 8.23 -14.38
CA GLU A 41 -10.17 8.36 -14.14
C GLU A 41 -10.33 8.35 -12.62
N ARG A 42 -10.57 9.52 -12.05
CA ARG A 42 -10.82 9.71 -10.62
C ARG A 42 -11.83 8.67 -10.13
N GLY A 43 -11.44 7.83 -9.17
CA GLY A 43 -12.31 6.86 -8.51
C GLY A 43 -12.09 5.40 -8.89
N THR A 44 -10.89 5.04 -9.36
CA THR A 44 -10.49 3.63 -9.40
C THR A 44 -10.16 3.12 -7.98
N ASP A 45 -10.36 1.83 -7.72
CA ASP A 45 -9.91 1.19 -6.47
C ASP A 45 -8.37 1.00 -6.42
N ALA A 46 -7.62 1.63 -7.34
CA ALA A 46 -6.16 1.58 -7.37
C ALA A 46 -5.57 2.69 -6.49
N GLY A 47 -4.87 2.30 -5.43
CA GLY A 47 -4.42 3.25 -4.42
C GLY A 47 -5.59 3.98 -3.74
N ASN A 48 -5.28 5.04 -3.01
CA ASN A 48 -6.27 5.91 -2.39
C ASN A 48 -6.73 7.03 -3.36
N ASP A 49 -7.14 6.67 -4.58
CA ASP A 49 -7.68 7.61 -5.59
C ASP A 49 -9.10 8.13 -5.27
N ARG A 50 -9.49 8.08 -3.99
CA ARG A 50 -10.78 8.54 -3.46
C ARG A 50 -11.96 7.99 -4.27
N PRO A 51 -12.23 6.67 -4.19
CA PRO A 51 -13.44 6.10 -4.76
C PRO A 51 -14.70 6.75 -4.17
N ILE A 52 -15.86 6.45 -4.75
CA ILE A 52 -17.13 6.87 -4.16
C ILE A 52 -17.32 6.10 -2.85
N VAL A 53 -17.24 6.83 -1.74
CA VAL A 53 -17.34 6.30 -0.37
C VAL A 53 -18.49 7.00 0.36
N ASN A 54 -19.61 6.30 0.54
CA ASN A 54 -20.69 6.73 1.44
C ASN A 54 -20.60 6.05 2.82
N TYR A 55 -19.78 5.00 2.95
CA TYR A 55 -19.45 4.40 4.24
C TYR A 55 -18.33 5.21 4.92
N ASP A 56 -18.67 6.41 5.38
CA ASP A 56 -17.74 7.38 5.96
C ASP A 56 -18.00 7.66 7.45
N GLY A 57 -17.59 8.82 7.95
CA GLY A 57 -17.63 9.17 9.37
C GLY A 57 -16.65 8.30 10.15
N LEU A 58 -17.12 7.61 11.21
CA LEU A 58 -16.26 6.74 12.02
C LEU A 58 -15.70 5.53 11.26
N MET A 59 -16.21 5.25 10.06
CA MET A 59 -15.71 4.20 9.18
C MET A 59 -14.49 4.64 8.37
N VAL A 60 -14.22 5.94 8.23
CA VAL A 60 -13.00 6.45 7.57
C VAL A 60 -12.16 7.21 8.58
N ARG A 61 -10.86 6.92 8.62
CA ARG A 61 -9.92 7.46 9.62
C ARG A 61 -8.71 8.07 8.93
N ARG A 62 -8.21 9.17 9.51
CA ARG A 62 -6.85 9.65 9.23
C ARG A 62 -5.85 8.79 10.00
N ARG A 63 -4.83 8.32 9.31
CA ARG A 63 -3.68 7.58 9.87
C ARG A 63 -2.41 8.14 9.29
N VAL A 64 -1.34 8.08 10.08
CA VAL A 64 0.00 8.34 9.57
C VAL A 64 0.65 7.02 9.21
N VAL A 65 1.20 6.95 8.00
CA VAL A 65 1.96 5.79 7.52
C VAL A 65 3.43 6.14 7.35
N ILE A 66 4.27 5.16 7.62
CA ILE A 66 5.68 5.14 7.27
C ILE A 66 5.82 4.13 6.16
N ALA A 67 6.29 4.57 5.00
CA ALA A 67 6.56 3.73 3.86
C ALA A 67 8.06 3.78 3.55
N ILE A 68 8.67 2.62 3.36
CA ILE A 68 10.12 2.46 3.20
C ILE A 68 10.36 1.77 1.87
N HIS A 69 11.16 2.43 1.02
CA HIS A 69 11.79 1.82 -0.11
C HIS A 69 13.18 1.33 0.30
N SER A 70 13.38 0.03 0.22
CA SER A 70 14.59 -0.63 0.64
C SER A 70 15.58 -0.77 -0.52
N THR A 71 16.87 -0.91 -0.22
CA THR A 71 17.84 -1.28 -1.26
C THR A 71 17.53 -2.70 -1.77
N PRO A 72 17.88 -3.06 -3.02
CA PRO A 72 17.43 -4.33 -3.63
C PRO A 72 17.80 -5.61 -2.86
N ASP A 73 18.89 -5.58 -2.08
CA ASP A 73 19.40 -6.71 -1.30
C ASP A 73 19.08 -6.61 0.21
N ALA A 74 18.27 -5.62 0.61
CA ALA A 74 17.92 -5.42 2.00
C ALA A 74 17.00 -6.53 2.53
N ASP A 75 17.25 -6.96 3.76
CA ASP A 75 16.30 -7.83 4.48
C ASP A 75 15.16 -6.98 5.05
N VAL A 76 14.05 -6.93 4.32
CA VAL A 76 12.83 -6.19 4.70
C VAL A 76 12.28 -6.65 6.05
N THR A 77 12.45 -7.94 6.42
CA THR A 77 12.01 -8.45 7.73
C THR A 77 12.90 -7.92 8.85
N ALA A 78 14.21 -7.83 8.60
CA ALA A 78 15.13 -7.19 9.53
C ALA A 78 14.83 -5.69 9.67
N LEU A 79 14.56 -4.98 8.56
CA LEU A 79 14.16 -3.57 8.59
C LEU A 79 12.88 -3.38 9.40
N ARG A 80 11.86 -4.22 9.21
CA ARG A 80 10.62 -4.22 10.01
C ARG A 80 10.93 -4.38 11.49
N THR A 81 11.76 -5.35 11.85
CA THR A 81 12.12 -5.65 13.24
C THR A 81 12.81 -4.46 13.91
N VAL A 82 13.70 -3.77 13.19
CA VAL A 82 14.38 -2.56 13.68
C VAL A 82 13.37 -1.45 13.97
N LEU A 83 12.44 -1.20 13.04
CA LEU A 83 11.39 -0.19 13.21
C LEU A 83 10.45 -0.52 14.37
N GLU A 84 10.04 -1.79 14.51
CA GLU A 84 9.21 -2.24 15.63
C GLU A 84 9.94 -2.07 16.97
N LYS A 85 11.23 -2.37 17.03
CA LYS A 85 12.02 -2.15 18.24
C LYS A 85 12.07 -0.68 18.62
N ALA A 86 12.26 0.22 17.66
CA ALA A 86 12.22 1.66 17.90
C ALA A 86 10.83 2.12 18.35
N ALA A 87 9.76 1.56 17.78
CA ALA A 87 8.39 1.91 18.13
C ALA A 87 8.05 1.47 19.56
N ASN A 88 8.47 0.24 19.93
CA ASN A 88 8.30 -0.30 21.27
C ASN A 88 9.04 0.54 22.34
N GLN A 89 10.20 1.09 22.01
CA GLN A 89 10.91 2.03 22.91
C GLN A 89 10.12 3.32 23.15
N SER A 90 9.32 3.74 22.18
CA SER A 90 8.41 4.88 22.29
C SER A 90 7.00 4.49 22.76
N GLN A 91 6.77 3.23 23.15
CA GLN A 91 5.47 2.68 23.53
C GLN A 91 4.40 2.81 22.43
N THR A 92 4.82 2.81 21.17
CA THR A 92 3.98 2.90 19.99
C THR A 92 3.84 1.53 19.34
N ASN A 93 2.61 1.11 19.07
CA ASN A 93 2.34 -0.12 18.31
C ASN A 93 2.12 0.22 16.84
N LEU A 94 2.96 -0.34 15.97
CA LEU A 94 2.80 -0.23 14.52
C LEU A 94 1.87 -1.33 14.01
N PHE A 95 1.15 -1.01 12.93
CA PHE A 95 0.26 -1.95 12.26
C PHE A 95 0.68 -2.09 10.81
N ASP A 96 0.72 -3.31 10.30
CA ASP A 96 0.92 -3.51 8.86
C ASP A 96 -0.30 -2.98 8.11
N ILE A 97 -0.07 -2.38 6.94
CA ILE A 97 -1.13 -1.81 6.11
C ILE A 97 -0.80 -2.00 4.63
N SER A 98 -1.80 -2.02 3.74
CA SER A 98 -1.54 -2.15 2.30
C SER A 98 -0.80 -0.91 1.76
N PRO A 99 0.16 -1.05 0.83
CA PRO A 99 0.74 0.09 0.11
C PRO A 99 -0.32 0.94 -0.62
N ASP A 100 -1.44 0.34 -1.00
CA ASP A 100 -2.54 1.02 -1.70
C ASP A 100 -3.24 2.10 -0.85
N VAL A 101 -2.86 2.30 0.41
CA VAL A 101 -3.29 3.48 1.18
C VAL A 101 -2.60 4.76 0.74
N LEU A 102 -1.53 4.66 -0.02
CA LEU A 102 -0.90 5.82 -0.66
C LEU A 102 -1.72 6.24 -1.88
N ASP A 103 -1.68 7.53 -2.20
CA ASP A 103 -2.30 8.01 -3.43
C ASP A 103 -1.55 7.49 -4.67
N PRO A 104 -2.22 7.39 -5.83
CA PRO A 104 -1.59 6.87 -7.05
C PRO A 104 -0.32 7.62 -7.46
N ALA A 105 -0.26 8.94 -7.28
CA ALA A 105 0.91 9.72 -7.68
C ALA A 105 2.13 9.38 -6.81
N SER A 106 1.92 9.09 -5.53
CA SER A 106 2.97 8.53 -4.66
C SER A 106 3.43 7.16 -5.16
N LEU A 107 2.50 6.26 -5.48
CA LEU A 107 2.82 4.89 -5.95
C LEU A 107 3.51 4.85 -7.33
N GLU A 108 3.26 5.83 -8.19
CA GLU A 108 3.95 5.96 -9.49
C GLU A 108 5.44 6.26 -9.36
N HIS A 109 5.84 6.96 -8.30
CA HIS A 109 7.22 7.42 -8.08
C HIS A 109 7.93 6.67 -6.96
N PHE A 110 7.19 5.90 -6.17
CA PHE A 110 7.67 5.26 -4.96
C PHE A 110 6.88 3.97 -4.68
N VAL A 111 7.56 2.83 -4.77
CA VAL A 111 6.98 1.51 -4.53
C VAL A 111 7.59 0.95 -3.24
N PRO A 112 6.96 1.15 -2.07
CA PRO A 112 7.53 0.69 -0.81
C PRO A 112 7.47 -0.82 -0.68
N GLU A 113 8.57 -1.45 -0.27
CA GLU A 113 8.59 -2.85 0.15
C GLU A 113 8.06 -3.04 1.57
N LEU A 114 8.06 -1.99 2.39
CA LEU A 114 7.57 -2.00 3.76
C LEU A 114 6.70 -0.76 4.01
N ILE A 115 5.44 -0.98 4.41
CA ILE A 115 4.55 0.09 4.86
C ILE A 115 3.84 -0.28 6.16
N VAL A 116 3.84 0.67 7.10
CA VAL A 116 3.26 0.50 8.43
C VAL A 116 2.50 1.75 8.83
N ALA A 117 1.43 1.59 9.60
CA ALA A 117 0.62 2.67 10.14
C ALA A 117 0.89 2.87 11.63
N LEU A 118 0.86 4.13 12.05
CA LEU A 118 0.83 4.53 13.45
C LEU A 118 -0.56 4.28 14.07
N PRO A 119 -0.66 4.20 15.41
CA PRO A 119 -1.93 4.17 16.10
C PRO A 119 -2.74 5.45 15.84
N ALA A 120 -4.03 5.41 16.16
CA ALA A 120 -4.91 6.56 15.95
C ALA A 120 -4.42 7.75 16.78
N GLY A 121 -4.31 8.92 16.15
CA GLY A 121 -3.77 10.13 16.77
C GLY A 121 -2.25 10.30 16.64
N GLY A 122 -1.53 9.34 16.05
CA GLY A 122 -0.12 9.54 15.70
C GLY A 122 0.07 10.64 14.67
N THR A 123 1.24 11.27 14.69
CA THR A 123 1.57 12.44 13.86
C THR A 123 2.72 12.16 12.88
N VAL A 124 2.80 12.96 11.81
CA VAL A 124 3.90 12.91 10.83
C VAL A 124 5.25 13.14 11.51
N ALA A 125 5.32 14.06 12.47
CA ALA A 125 6.53 14.33 13.24
C ALA A 125 6.99 13.12 14.05
N GLU A 126 6.08 12.47 14.78
CA GLU A 126 6.40 11.25 15.55
C GLU A 126 6.86 10.10 14.64
N ALA A 127 6.24 9.96 13.47
CA ALA A 127 6.65 8.98 12.47
C ALA A 127 8.05 9.26 11.91
N GLY A 128 8.36 10.52 11.58
CA GLY A 128 9.70 10.92 11.14
C GLY A 128 10.77 10.71 12.20
N GLU A 129 10.49 11.08 13.46
CA GLU A 129 11.39 10.80 14.59
C GLU A 129 11.62 9.30 14.81
N LEU A 130 10.58 8.49 14.61
CA LEU A 130 10.66 7.05 14.73
C LEU A 130 11.56 6.44 13.64
N VAL A 131 11.43 6.88 12.40
CA VAL A 131 12.31 6.46 11.29
C VAL A 131 13.75 6.88 11.56
N ASN A 132 13.98 8.13 11.99
CA ASN A 132 15.30 8.64 12.31
C ASN A 132 15.99 7.79 13.38
N ARG A 133 15.26 7.48 14.46
CA ARG A 133 15.75 6.60 15.54
C ARG A 133 16.03 5.18 15.06
N ALA A 134 15.18 4.64 14.18
CA ALA A 134 15.29 3.29 13.70
C ALA A 134 16.53 3.09 12.80
N TYR A 135 16.79 4.03 11.88
CA TYR A 135 17.74 3.78 10.80
C TYR A 135 18.92 4.75 10.70
N PHE A 136 18.78 5.97 11.20
CA PHE A 136 19.74 7.04 10.92
C PHE A 136 20.53 7.52 12.15
N GLN A 137 20.22 7.01 13.35
CA GLN A 137 21.03 7.22 14.55
C GLN A 137 22.24 6.29 14.60
N ASP A 138 23.35 6.74 15.21
CA ASP A 138 24.59 5.97 15.33
C ASP A 138 24.45 4.73 16.24
N PRO A 139 24.79 3.50 15.77
CA PRO A 139 25.20 3.16 14.42
C PRO A 139 24.04 3.09 13.44
N ALA A 140 24.17 3.78 12.31
CA ALA A 140 23.14 3.80 11.27
C ALA A 140 22.91 2.39 10.70
N VAL A 141 21.64 2.07 10.41
CA VAL A 141 21.23 0.79 9.84
C VAL A 141 21.10 0.96 8.33
N SER A 142 21.97 0.28 7.58
CA SER A 142 21.89 0.23 6.12
C SER A 142 20.67 -0.53 5.62
N GLY A 143 20.23 -0.24 4.39
CA GLY A 143 19.17 -0.99 3.70
C GLY A 143 17.90 -0.19 3.43
N VAL A 144 17.81 1.04 3.96
CA VAL A 144 16.80 2.03 3.58
C VAL A 144 17.41 2.93 2.50
N ASP A 145 16.77 2.99 1.33
CA ASP A 145 17.16 3.89 0.24
C ASP A 145 16.37 5.21 0.35
N HIS A 146 15.04 5.10 0.43
CA HIS A 146 14.14 6.24 0.62
C HIS A 146 13.04 5.89 1.62
N TYR A 147 12.52 6.88 2.33
CA TYR A 147 11.30 6.73 3.13
C TYR A 147 10.34 7.87 2.86
N HIS A 148 9.06 7.60 3.08
CA HIS A 148 7.98 8.55 2.95
C HIS A 148 7.07 8.45 4.17
N VAL A 149 6.77 9.60 4.77
CA VAL A 149 5.78 9.70 5.85
C VAL A 149 4.61 10.51 5.34
N ALA A 150 3.41 9.95 5.42
CA ALA A 150 2.20 10.60 4.95
C ALA A 150 1.04 10.41 5.91
N GLU A 151 0.18 11.41 5.96
CA GLU A 151 -1.17 11.23 6.47
C GLU A 151 -2.07 10.71 5.35
N VAL A 152 -2.73 9.57 5.58
CA VAL A 152 -3.58 8.88 4.63
C VAL A 152 -4.97 8.65 5.22
N LEU A 153 -5.95 8.44 4.34
CA LEU A 153 -7.29 8.00 4.70
C LEU A 153 -7.36 6.48 4.65
N VAL A 154 -7.95 5.86 5.66
CA VAL A 154 -8.13 4.41 5.69
C VAL A 154 -9.57 4.09 6.06
N HIS A 155 -10.11 3.04 5.46
CA HIS A 155 -11.32 2.43 5.96
C HIS A 155 -11.02 1.65 7.24
N ASP A 156 -11.92 1.74 8.21
CA ASP A 156 -11.89 1.03 9.48
C ASP A 156 -13.26 0.34 9.70
N LEU A 157 -13.45 -0.76 8.98
CA LEU A 157 -14.75 -1.40 8.78
C LEU A 157 -14.91 -2.67 9.61
N ARG A 158 -16.15 -2.92 10.00
CA ARG A 158 -16.62 -4.18 10.56
C ARG A 158 -17.85 -4.63 9.80
N PHE A 159 -17.74 -5.79 9.16
CA PHE A 159 -18.85 -6.55 8.62
C PHE A 159 -19.28 -7.59 9.66
N ALA A 160 -20.58 -7.71 9.92
CA ALA A 160 -21.09 -8.71 10.86
C ALA A 160 -22.31 -9.42 10.28
N VAL A 161 -22.35 -10.74 10.46
CA VAL A 161 -23.47 -11.59 9.99
C VAL A 161 -23.84 -12.61 11.05
N ARG A 162 -25.13 -12.71 11.34
CA ARG A 162 -25.66 -13.71 12.27
C ARG A 162 -25.67 -15.09 11.63
N THR A 163 -25.23 -16.09 12.37
CA THR A 163 -25.19 -17.49 11.93
C THR A 163 -25.20 -18.43 13.12
N THR A 164 -25.83 -19.59 12.98
CA THR A 164 -25.80 -20.63 14.02
C THR A 164 -24.46 -21.36 14.08
N SER A 165 -23.62 -21.24 13.04
CA SER A 165 -22.33 -21.92 12.93
C SER A 165 -21.24 -20.99 12.38
N PRO A 166 -20.70 -20.05 13.18
CA PRO A 166 -19.68 -19.09 12.75
C PRO A 166 -18.43 -19.72 12.13
N ALA A 167 -17.90 -20.79 12.73
CA ALA A 167 -16.71 -21.47 12.23
C ALA A 167 -16.93 -22.09 10.83
N ALA A 168 -18.08 -22.73 10.62
CA ALA A 168 -18.42 -23.32 9.31
C ALA A 168 -18.61 -22.23 8.23
N LEU A 169 -19.15 -21.07 8.62
CA LEU A 169 -19.29 -19.94 7.72
C LEU A 169 -17.93 -19.34 7.34
N GLU A 170 -17.05 -19.13 8.31
CA GLU A 170 -15.68 -18.67 8.08
C GLU A 170 -14.93 -19.59 7.09
N GLU A 171 -14.99 -20.91 7.32
CA GLU A 171 -14.36 -21.90 6.42
C GLU A 171 -14.95 -21.82 5.00
N SER A 172 -16.27 -21.67 4.88
CA SER A 172 -16.93 -21.52 3.58
C SER A 172 -16.47 -20.26 2.84
N ILE A 173 -16.34 -19.14 3.55
CA ILE A 173 -15.88 -17.87 2.99
C ILE A 173 -14.41 -17.97 2.56
N ALA A 174 -13.56 -18.54 3.41
CA ALA A 174 -12.15 -18.72 3.13
C ALA A 174 -11.91 -19.64 1.92
N LYS A 175 -12.69 -20.72 1.79
CA LYS A 175 -12.63 -21.64 0.64
C LYS A 175 -13.01 -20.97 -0.67
N GLU A 176 -13.95 -20.02 -0.61
CA GLU A 176 -14.36 -19.27 -1.78
C GLU A 176 -13.35 -18.18 -2.15
N GLY A 177 -12.65 -17.60 -1.17
CA GLY A 177 -11.61 -16.59 -1.40
C GLY A 177 -12.15 -15.20 -1.74
N ILE A 178 -13.48 -14.99 -1.71
CA ILE A 178 -14.12 -13.71 -2.08
C ILE A 178 -13.64 -12.53 -1.23
N LEU A 179 -13.39 -12.75 0.06
CA LEU A 179 -12.92 -11.68 0.95
C LEU A 179 -11.43 -11.40 0.79
N SER A 180 -10.62 -12.42 0.53
CA SER A 180 -9.20 -12.21 0.26
C SER A 180 -8.96 -11.50 -1.07
N ASP A 181 -9.81 -11.74 -2.07
CA ASP A 181 -9.78 -11.03 -3.34
C ASP A 181 -10.24 -9.57 -3.18
N ALA A 182 -11.35 -9.34 -2.47
CA ALA A 182 -11.93 -8.02 -2.32
C ALA A 182 -11.22 -7.12 -1.29
N LEU A 183 -10.73 -7.69 -0.19
CA LEU A 183 -10.18 -6.94 0.95
C LEU A 183 -8.67 -7.11 1.11
N GLY A 184 -8.07 -8.14 0.50
CA GLY A 184 -6.70 -8.55 0.80
C GLY A 184 -6.56 -8.98 2.26
N ASN A 185 -6.08 -8.05 3.09
CA ASN A 185 -5.83 -8.26 4.51
C ASN A 185 -7.06 -7.92 5.37
N TYR A 186 -7.65 -8.93 5.99
CA TYR A 186 -8.74 -8.78 6.94
C TYR A 186 -8.55 -9.72 8.13
N SER A 187 -9.31 -9.51 9.19
CA SER A 187 -9.35 -10.42 10.35
C SER A 187 -10.77 -10.88 10.62
N THR A 188 -10.91 -12.12 11.05
CA THR A 188 -12.18 -12.72 11.45
C THR A 188 -12.25 -12.83 12.97
N THR A 189 -13.46 -12.72 13.52
CA THR A 189 -13.71 -13.03 14.93
C THR A 189 -15.00 -13.82 15.04
N LEU A 190 -14.88 -15.02 15.62
CA LEU A 190 -16.01 -15.89 15.87
C LEU A 190 -16.66 -15.52 17.20
N ARG A 191 -17.94 -15.12 17.16
CA ARG A 191 -18.74 -14.87 18.36
C ARG A 191 -19.89 -15.85 18.43
N THR A 192 -20.50 -15.98 19.61
CA THR A 192 -21.70 -16.81 19.74
C THR A 192 -22.83 -16.25 18.87
N GLY A 193 -23.17 -16.98 17.80
CA GLY A 193 -24.25 -16.61 16.89
C GLY A 193 -23.89 -15.60 15.80
N GLU A 194 -22.62 -15.20 15.66
CA GLU A 194 -22.19 -14.13 14.75
C GLU A 194 -20.76 -14.36 14.26
N LEU A 195 -20.53 -14.06 12.97
CA LEU A 195 -19.21 -13.92 12.39
C LEU A 195 -18.94 -12.45 12.13
N ASP A 196 -17.83 -11.96 12.66
CA ASP A 196 -17.29 -10.64 12.36
C ASP A 196 -16.11 -10.73 11.41
N VAL A 197 -16.06 -9.80 10.46
CA VAL A 197 -14.90 -9.52 9.60
C VAL A 197 -14.52 -8.06 9.82
N THR A 198 -13.28 -7.80 10.22
CA THR A 198 -12.74 -6.46 10.40
C THR A 198 -11.69 -6.16 9.35
N TYR A 199 -11.74 -4.94 8.81
CA TYR A 199 -10.85 -4.46 7.76
C TYR A 199 -10.29 -3.09 8.15
N THR A 200 -8.97 -2.94 8.03
CA THR A 200 -8.31 -1.64 8.13
C THR A 200 -7.33 -1.52 6.96
N GLY A 201 -7.58 -0.60 6.04
CA GLY A 201 -6.82 -0.53 4.80
C GLY A 201 -7.29 0.59 3.86
N PRO A 202 -6.95 0.52 2.57
CA PRO A 202 -7.37 1.47 1.54
C PRO A 202 -8.86 1.79 1.56
N LEU A 203 -9.23 2.93 0.99
CA LEU A 203 -10.62 3.26 0.79
C LEU A 203 -11.24 2.29 -0.21
N LEU A 204 -12.33 1.64 0.20
CA LEU A 204 -13.14 0.76 -0.63
C LEU A 204 -14.30 1.55 -1.23
N SER A 205 -14.53 1.39 -2.53
CA SER A 205 -15.77 1.86 -3.14
C SER A 205 -17.01 1.22 -2.52
N ASP A 206 -18.14 1.93 -2.58
CA ASP A 206 -19.44 1.37 -2.17
C ASP A 206 -19.79 0.10 -2.94
N GLU A 207 -19.40 0.01 -4.22
CA GLU A 207 -19.60 -1.19 -5.05
C GLU A 207 -18.84 -2.39 -4.48
N LEU A 208 -17.58 -2.19 -4.08
CA LEU A 208 -16.76 -3.21 -3.45
C LEU A 208 -17.31 -3.63 -2.08
N ILE A 209 -17.76 -2.67 -1.25
CA ILE A 209 -18.42 -2.97 0.03
C ILE A 209 -19.70 -3.79 -0.18
N ASN A 210 -20.51 -3.43 -1.19
CA ASN A 210 -21.70 -4.20 -1.56
C ASN A 210 -21.34 -5.61 -2.06
N SER A 211 -20.26 -5.76 -2.82
CA SER A 211 -19.75 -7.07 -3.27
C SER A 211 -19.37 -7.96 -2.09
N VAL A 212 -18.65 -7.40 -1.10
CA VAL A 212 -18.29 -8.09 0.15
C VAL A 212 -19.53 -8.53 0.93
N GLN A 213 -20.52 -7.64 1.11
CA GLN A 213 -21.78 -7.99 1.76
C GLN A 213 -22.53 -9.12 1.02
N ASN A 214 -22.57 -9.06 -0.31
CA ASN A 214 -23.19 -10.08 -1.14
C ASN A 214 -22.49 -11.44 -0.99
N GLY A 215 -21.15 -11.44 -0.99
CA GLY A 215 -20.34 -12.64 -0.77
C GLY A 215 -20.62 -13.29 0.58
N MET A 216 -20.54 -12.52 1.66
CA MET A 216 -20.82 -13.00 3.02
C MET A 216 -22.26 -13.50 3.16
N ALA A 217 -23.23 -12.76 2.62
CA ALA A 217 -24.63 -13.14 2.70
C ALA A 217 -24.93 -14.46 1.97
N ARG A 218 -24.32 -14.65 0.79
CA ARG A 218 -24.47 -15.88 0.01
C ARG A 218 -23.89 -17.09 0.77
N ALA A 219 -22.70 -16.96 1.34
CA ALA A 219 -22.09 -18.02 2.15
C ALA A 219 -22.92 -18.31 3.41
N ALA A 220 -23.54 -17.29 4.01
CA ALA A 220 -24.41 -17.43 5.17
C ALA A 220 -25.85 -17.84 4.82
N HIS A 221 -26.16 -18.07 3.54
CA HIS A 221 -27.52 -18.36 3.05
C HIS A 221 -28.58 -17.35 3.53
N THR A 222 -28.23 -16.06 3.52
CA THR A 222 -29.09 -14.95 3.94
C THR A 222 -29.14 -13.86 2.88
N LYS A 223 -29.84 -12.76 3.18
CA LYS A 223 -29.92 -11.58 2.30
C LYS A 223 -28.76 -10.61 2.59
N PRO A 224 -28.26 -9.86 1.60
CA PRO A 224 -27.19 -8.87 1.80
C PRO A 224 -27.44 -7.89 2.94
N GLY A 225 -28.69 -7.40 3.09
CA GLY A 225 -29.07 -6.50 4.19
C GLY A 225 -29.04 -7.11 5.60
N ALA A 226 -28.78 -8.41 5.73
CA ALA A 226 -28.52 -9.06 7.02
C ALA A 226 -27.03 -9.00 7.43
N VAL A 227 -26.15 -8.59 6.52
CA VAL A 227 -24.73 -8.31 6.78
C VAL A 227 -24.62 -6.83 7.11
N THR A 228 -24.36 -6.49 8.35
CA THR A 228 -24.22 -5.08 8.77
C THR A 228 -22.81 -4.58 8.52
N VAL A 229 -22.68 -3.38 7.97
CA VAL A 229 -21.40 -2.65 7.85
C VAL A 229 -21.42 -1.52 8.88
N SER A 230 -20.35 -1.42 9.66
CA SER A 230 -20.22 -0.44 10.74
C SER A 230 -18.75 -0.09 10.95
N SER A 231 -18.45 0.92 11.76
CA SER A 231 -17.07 1.18 12.15
C SER A 231 -16.54 0.05 13.03
N ARG A 232 -15.30 -0.37 12.77
CA ARG A 232 -14.56 -1.26 13.68
C ARG A 232 -14.30 -0.55 15.00
N SER A 233 -13.84 0.70 14.95
CA SER A 233 -13.63 1.54 16.13
C SER A 233 -14.85 2.39 16.44
N THR A 234 -15.33 2.35 17.69
CA THR A 234 -16.49 3.13 18.16
C THR A 234 -16.13 4.51 18.73
N ALA A 235 -14.83 4.82 18.85
CA ALA A 235 -14.31 6.08 19.36
C ALA A 235 -13.33 6.74 18.38
N GLY A 236 -12.93 7.98 18.66
CA GLY A 236 -12.00 8.77 17.83
C GLY A 236 -12.69 9.64 16.78
N VAL A 237 -11.91 10.41 16.03
CA VAL A 237 -12.41 11.31 14.97
C VAL A 237 -12.58 10.56 13.66
N GLY A 238 -13.78 10.67 13.06
CA GLY A 238 -14.08 10.13 11.74
C GLY A 238 -13.92 11.19 10.65
N VAL A 239 -13.91 10.77 9.39
CA VAL A 239 -13.82 11.66 8.23
C VAL A 239 -15.12 11.64 7.45
N ASP A 240 -15.68 12.81 7.19
CA ASP A 240 -16.79 13.00 6.27
C ASP A 240 -16.22 13.23 4.86
N MET A 241 -16.47 12.28 3.96
CA MET A 241 -15.87 12.29 2.63
C MET A 241 -16.45 13.38 1.73
N ALA A 242 -17.64 13.90 2.03
CA ALA A 242 -18.24 14.99 1.27
C ALA A 242 -17.55 16.35 1.54
N ASN A 243 -16.92 16.49 2.71
CA ASN A 243 -16.23 17.70 3.14
C ASN A 243 -14.70 17.60 3.04
N GLU A 244 -14.21 16.44 2.61
CA GLU A 244 -12.79 16.15 2.56
C GLU A 244 -12.15 16.80 1.31
N PRO A 245 -11.04 17.56 1.46
CA PRO A 245 -10.37 18.17 0.33
C PRO A 245 -9.89 17.12 -0.68
N ALA A 246 -9.86 17.49 -1.96
CA ALA A 246 -9.24 16.66 -2.99
C ALA A 246 -7.78 16.36 -2.61
N SER A 247 -7.30 15.15 -2.94
CA SER A 247 -5.90 14.77 -2.70
C SER A 247 -4.98 15.81 -3.35
N SER A 248 -4.09 16.40 -2.55
CA SER A 248 -3.04 17.26 -3.08
C SER A 248 -1.97 16.36 -3.71
N PRO A 249 -1.60 16.54 -4.98
CA PRO A 249 -0.50 15.79 -5.56
C PRO A 249 0.79 16.08 -4.78
N GLY A 250 1.41 15.04 -4.24
CA GLY A 250 2.80 15.01 -3.80
C GLY A 250 3.30 16.21 -3.00
N ALA A 251 3.05 16.23 -1.69
CA ALA A 251 4.06 16.78 -0.78
C ALA A 251 5.15 15.71 -0.64
N THR A 252 5.99 15.58 -1.66
CA THR A 252 7.30 14.95 -1.51
C THR A 252 8.05 15.82 -0.51
N GLU A 253 8.05 15.43 0.77
CA GLU A 253 9.06 15.96 1.68
C GLU A 253 10.41 15.75 1.01
N ALA A 254 11.18 16.84 0.91
CA ALA A 254 12.47 16.83 0.24
C ALA A 254 13.29 15.65 0.77
N PRO A 255 14.02 14.91 -0.10
CA PRO A 255 14.96 13.92 0.38
C PRO A 255 15.84 14.63 1.40
N SER A 256 15.85 14.10 2.64
CA SER A 256 16.86 14.48 3.60
C SER A 256 18.16 13.97 3.03
N ASP A 257 18.81 14.84 2.25
CA ASP A 257 20.11 14.63 1.64
C ASP A 257 21.13 14.50 2.76
N HIS A 258 21.25 13.28 3.28
CA HIS A 258 22.43 12.86 4.04
C HIS A 258 23.50 12.50 3.03
N SER A 259 23.99 13.51 2.32
CA SER A 259 25.23 13.44 1.57
C SER A 259 26.33 12.96 2.52
N HIS A 260 26.83 11.74 2.26
CA HIS A 260 28.11 11.30 2.78
C HIS A 260 29.19 12.13 2.07
N ASP A 261 29.61 13.22 2.71
CA ASP A 261 30.90 13.83 2.42
C ASP A 261 31.99 12.82 2.84
N ASP A 262 32.30 11.89 1.95
CA ASP A 262 33.57 11.15 1.96
C ASP A 262 34.69 12.12 1.56
N ALA A 263 35.02 13.04 2.47
CA ALA A 263 36.25 13.82 2.41
C ALA A 263 37.42 12.96 2.89
N ALA A 264 37.80 11.94 2.11
CA ALA A 264 39.12 11.33 2.21
C ALA A 264 40.15 12.29 1.57
N HIS A 265 40.68 13.16 2.42
CA HIS A 265 41.82 14.03 2.16
C HIS A 265 43.11 13.19 2.09
N ASP A 266 43.65 12.93 0.90
CA ASP A 266 45.09 12.95 0.59
C ASP A 266 45.27 12.84 -0.94
N PRO A 267 46.05 13.73 -1.58
CA PRO A 267 47.43 13.31 -1.81
C PRO A 267 48.43 14.46 -1.66
N ALA A 268 49.43 14.21 -0.82
CA ALA A 268 50.77 14.76 -0.94
C ALA A 268 51.25 14.73 -2.40
N HIS A 269 51.37 15.91 -3.01
CA HIS A 269 52.29 16.11 -4.14
C HIS A 269 52.87 17.52 -4.08
N ASP A 270 54.01 17.62 -3.43
CA ASP A 270 55.00 18.68 -3.64
C ASP A 270 55.53 18.56 -5.09
N PRO A 271 55.69 19.68 -5.81
CA PRO A 271 57.06 20.09 -6.10
C PRO A 271 57.30 21.61 -5.98
N ALA A 272 58.45 21.90 -5.39
CA ALA A 272 59.10 23.19 -5.26
C ALA A 272 59.36 23.96 -6.57
N HIS A 273 59.62 25.25 -6.36
CA HIS A 273 60.21 26.29 -7.23
C HIS A 273 59.30 26.99 -8.25
N ASP A 274 58.96 28.27 -7.98
CA ASP A 274 59.83 29.35 -8.47
C ASP A 274 59.63 30.70 -7.75
N ILE A 275 60.71 31.48 -7.72
CA ILE A 275 60.95 32.71 -6.96
C ILE A 275 60.64 33.95 -7.82
N ALA A 276 59.94 34.94 -7.25
CA ALA A 276 60.14 36.39 -7.52
C ALA A 276 59.47 37.21 -6.40
N HIS A 277 60.21 37.68 -5.39
CA HIS A 277 60.74 39.05 -5.27
C HIS A 277 59.70 40.18 -5.45
N ASP A 278 59.24 40.77 -4.34
CA ASP A 278 59.36 42.22 -4.07
C ASP A 278 59.00 42.52 -2.59
N ILE A 279 59.98 42.56 -1.68
CA ILE A 279 60.52 43.77 -1.00
C ILE A 279 59.45 44.63 -0.31
N ASN A 280 59.37 44.50 1.03
CA ASN A 280 59.15 45.61 1.98
C ASN A 280 59.49 45.15 3.42
N ASP A 281 60.79 45.01 3.68
CA ASP A 281 61.42 45.35 4.98
C ASP A 281 61.61 46.88 4.97
N ALA A 282 61.47 47.72 6.01
CA ALA A 282 61.50 47.66 7.48
C ALA A 282 61.32 49.14 7.97
N PRO A 283 61.62 49.58 9.22
CA PRO A 283 61.50 48.98 10.54
C PRO A 283 60.75 49.87 11.58
N ASP A 284 60.47 49.26 12.74
CA ASP A 284 60.65 49.73 14.13
C ASP A 284 60.70 51.25 14.44
N ASP A 285 59.83 51.71 15.35
CA ASP A 285 60.22 52.63 16.43
C ASP A 285 59.14 52.70 17.55
N SER A 286 59.48 52.10 18.70
CA SER A 286 59.40 52.66 20.07
C SER A 286 58.13 53.38 20.59
N ASP A 287 57.47 52.68 21.53
CA ASP A 287 57.11 53.06 22.91
C ASP A 287 56.76 54.52 23.30
N GLY A 288 55.70 54.70 24.10
CA GLY A 288 55.37 56.01 24.71
C GLY A 288 53.99 56.12 25.37
N GLY A 289 53.78 55.38 26.47
CA GLY A 289 52.69 55.65 27.40
C GLY A 289 53.02 56.78 28.38
N ARG A 290 52.04 57.69 28.55
CA ARG A 290 51.91 58.80 29.52
C ARG A 290 52.72 60.07 29.31
#